data_AF-A0A7S1NPR5-F1
#
_entry.id   AF-A0A7S1NPR5-F1
#
_cell.length_a   1.000
_cell.length_b   1.000
_cell.length_c   1.000
_cell.angle_alpha   90.00
_cell.angle_beta   90.00
_cell.angle_gamma   90.00
#
_symmetry.space_group_name_H-M   'P 1'
#
loop_
_entity.id
_entity.type
_entity.pdbx_description
1 polymer ?
#
loop_
_entity_poly.entity_id
_entity_poly.type
_entity_poly.pdbx_seq_one_letter_code
_entity_poly.pdbx_strand_id
1 'polypeptide(L)'
;RLGQWMLLWLRAQGLKGADDEAALGYLLEGPAALAEGQRQQLRQGVDDVHMQMLNLSRDWLNHLMPHVLARVNRVQYGLLGPDHLQRQRTEDGGLDPPAPRSRRLLAVPFVGKDVPSAASEFSHPDVLIGLTVLAYRYEGLRESDLLQVVRNLQERLQGEQGPYHKRAAAKVYVGW
;
A
#
# COMPACT_ATOMS: atom_id res chain seq x y z
N ARG A 1 2.16 20.83 -2.67
CA ARG A 1 3.21 19.92 -3.20
C ARG A 1 2.71 18.47 -3.31
N LEU A 2 2.19 17.82 -2.25
CA LEU A 2 1.66 16.43 -2.37
C LEU A 2 0.45 16.32 -3.31
N GLY A 3 -0.49 17.27 -3.27
CA GLY A 3 -1.63 17.27 -4.20
C GLY A 3 -1.22 17.34 -5.68
N GLN A 4 -0.13 18.04 -6.00
CA GLN A 4 0.41 18.11 -7.37
C GLN A 4 1.00 16.77 -7.82
N TRP A 5 1.70 16.07 -6.93
CA TRP A 5 2.18 14.71 -7.23
C TRP A 5 1.02 13.73 -7.43
N MET A 6 -0.03 13.84 -6.61
CA MET A 6 -1.23 13.01 -6.77
C MET A 6 -1.93 13.31 -8.10
N LEU A 7 -2.07 14.58 -8.47
CA LEU A 7 -2.62 14.96 -9.77
C LEU A 7 -1.77 14.40 -10.92
N LEU A 8 -0.44 14.55 -10.86
CA LEU A 8 0.45 14.00 -11.88
C LEU A 8 0.28 12.48 -12.03
N TRP A 9 0.15 11.76 -10.92
CA TRP A 9 -0.13 10.33 -10.93
C TRP A 9 -1.50 10.02 -11.56
N LEU A 10 -2.56 10.75 -11.19
CA LEU A 10 -3.89 10.59 -11.79
C LEU A 10 -3.89 10.85 -13.30
N ARG A 11 -3.13 11.85 -13.78
CA ARG A 11 -2.93 12.09 -15.22
C ARG A 11 -2.23 10.92 -15.88
N ALA A 12 -1.21 10.35 -15.25
CA ALA A 12 -0.53 9.15 -15.74
C ALA A 12 -1.45 7.91 -15.76
N GLN A 13 -2.48 7.87 -14.91
CA GLN A 13 -3.53 6.84 -14.93
C GLN A 13 -4.64 7.10 -15.96
N GLY A 14 -4.62 8.24 -16.65
CA GLY A 14 -5.55 8.55 -17.73
C GLY A 14 -6.66 9.56 -17.40
N LEU A 15 -6.60 10.25 -16.25
CA LEU A 15 -7.58 11.28 -15.88
C LEU A 15 -7.66 12.38 -16.96
N LYS A 16 -8.82 12.50 -17.59
CA LYS A 16 -9.14 13.51 -18.62
C LYS A 16 -10.41 14.29 -18.22
N GLY A 17 -10.72 15.38 -18.94
CA GLY A 17 -11.97 16.14 -18.78
C GLY A 17 -12.02 17.11 -17.59
N ALA A 18 -11.19 16.92 -16.57
CA ALA A 18 -10.92 17.93 -15.53
C ALA A 18 -9.80 18.88 -15.97
N ASP A 19 -9.93 20.18 -15.71
CA ASP A 19 -8.80 21.12 -15.67
C ASP A 19 -7.95 20.88 -14.41
N ASP A 20 -6.66 21.22 -14.47
CA ASP A 20 -5.73 20.98 -13.35
C ASP A 20 -6.11 21.79 -12.10
N GLU A 21 -6.66 22.99 -12.28
CA GLU A 21 -7.10 23.85 -11.18
C GLU A 21 -8.31 23.24 -10.45
N ALA A 22 -9.36 22.83 -11.17
CA ALA A 22 -10.48 22.15 -10.53
C ALA A 22 -10.08 20.81 -9.92
N ALA A 23 -9.21 20.03 -10.58
CA ALA A 23 -8.74 18.75 -10.02
C ALA A 23 -7.95 18.95 -8.72
N LEU A 24 -7.06 19.95 -8.67
CA LEU A 24 -6.31 20.28 -7.45
C LEU A 24 -7.24 20.83 -6.35
N GLY A 25 -8.16 21.73 -6.69
CA GLY A 25 -9.16 22.24 -5.75
C GLY A 25 -10.02 21.11 -5.18
N TYR A 26 -10.42 20.15 -6.02
CA TYR A 26 -11.14 18.96 -5.59
C TYR A 26 -10.32 18.11 -4.62
N LEU A 27 -9.05 17.85 -4.94
CA LEU A 27 -8.18 17.00 -4.14
C LEU A 27 -7.84 17.60 -2.78
N LEU A 28 -7.69 18.92 -2.68
CA LEU A 28 -7.22 19.59 -1.47
C LEU A 28 -8.36 20.12 -0.60
N GLU A 29 -9.41 20.67 -1.22
CA GLU A 29 -10.48 21.39 -0.51
C GLU A 29 -11.82 20.64 -0.64
N GLY A 30 -12.00 19.88 -1.72
CA GLY A 30 -13.19 19.08 -1.98
C GLY A 30 -14.19 19.76 -2.91
N PRO A 31 -15.27 19.04 -3.26
CA PRO A 31 -16.24 19.51 -4.27
C PRO A 31 -16.92 20.83 -3.89
N ALA A 32 -17.15 21.07 -2.60
CA ALA A 32 -17.87 22.26 -2.14
C ALA A 32 -17.08 23.57 -2.32
N ALA A 33 -15.74 23.49 -2.40
CA ALA A 33 -14.88 24.66 -2.60
C ALA A 33 -14.79 25.09 -4.07
N LEU A 34 -15.16 24.21 -5.00
CA LEU A 34 -15.10 24.50 -6.43
C LEU A 34 -16.20 25.45 -6.89
N ALA A 35 -15.89 26.30 -7.87
CA ALA A 35 -16.88 27.09 -8.56
C ALA A 35 -17.91 26.19 -9.28
N GLU A 36 -19.14 26.67 -9.49
CA GLU A 36 -20.21 25.86 -10.09
C GLU A 36 -19.81 25.32 -11.47
N GLY A 37 -19.14 26.15 -12.29
CA GLY A 37 -18.65 25.74 -13.61
C GLY A 37 -17.61 24.61 -13.54
N GLN A 38 -16.70 24.66 -12.57
CA GLN A 38 -15.71 23.60 -12.34
C GLN A 38 -16.37 22.30 -11.87
N ARG A 39 -17.37 22.38 -10.97
CA ARG A 39 -18.15 21.21 -10.55
C ARG A 39 -18.90 20.58 -11.70
N GLN A 40 -19.52 21.39 -12.55
CA GLN A 40 -20.23 20.92 -13.72
C GLN A 40 -19.28 20.26 -14.73
N GLN A 41 -18.12 20.86 -14.97
CA GLN A 41 -17.08 20.28 -15.82
C GLN A 41 -16.61 18.91 -15.29
N LEU A 42 -16.32 18.79 -14.00
CA LEU A 42 -15.94 17.49 -13.41
C LEU A 42 -17.03 16.44 -13.59
N ARG A 43 -18.29 16.80 -13.31
CA ARG A 43 -19.44 15.88 -13.43
C ARG A 43 -19.70 15.39 -14.85
N GLN A 44 -19.43 16.22 -15.86
CA GLN A 44 -19.72 15.90 -17.26
C GLN A 44 -18.50 15.37 -18.01
N GLY A 45 -17.30 15.79 -17.62
CA GLY A 45 -16.07 15.53 -18.34
C GLY A 45 -15.26 14.34 -17.81
N VAL A 46 -15.45 13.95 -16.55
CA VAL A 46 -14.73 12.84 -15.93
C VAL A 46 -15.63 11.62 -15.85
N ASP A 47 -15.13 10.47 -16.29
CA ASP A 47 -15.86 9.20 -16.16
C ASP A 47 -15.90 8.69 -14.71
N ASP A 48 -16.79 7.73 -14.47
CA ASP A 48 -17.06 7.20 -13.13
C ASP A 48 -15.82 6.62 -12.44
N VAL A 49 -14.97 5.91 -13.18
CA VAL A 49 -13.76 5.27 -12.61
C VAL A 49 -12.78 6.34 -12.15
N HIS A 50 -12.53 7.34 -12.98
CA HIS A 50 -11.64 8.43 -12.62
C HIS A 50 -12.20 9.33 -11.51
N MET A 51 -13.53 9.48 -11.42
CA MET A 51 -14.13 10.16 -10.26
C MET A 51 -13.96 9.37 -8.97
N GLN A 52 -14.10 8.04 -9.01
CA GLN A 52 -13.80 7.19 -7.86
C GLN A 52 -12.31 7.32 -7.45
N MET A 53 -11.40 7.36 -8.42
CA MET A 53 -9.97 7.59 -8.16
C MET A 53 -9.71 8.97 -7.54
N LEU A 54 -10.38 10.03 -8.00
CA LEU A 54 -10.29 11.37 -7.41
C LEU A 54 -10.78 11.39 -5.97
N ASN A 55 -11.91 10.73 -5.68
CA ASN A 55 -12.44 10.62 -4.32
C ASN A 55 -11.46 9.89 -3.39
N LEU A 56 -10.97 8.73 -3.82
CA LEU A 56 -10.02 7.95 -3.04
C LEU A 56 -8.70 8.71 -2.82
N SER A 57 -8.23 9.41 -3.85
CA SER A 57 -7.02 10.23 -3.76
C SER A 57 -7.17 11.38 -2.78
N ARG A 58 -8.34 12.03 -2.76
CA ARG A 58 -8.67 13.06 -1.77
C ARG A 58 -8.70 12.48 -0.35
N ASP A 59 -9.37 11.35 -0.15
CA ASP A 59 -9.46 10.72 1.17
C ASP A 59 -8.09 10.27 1.67
N TRP A 60 -7.26 9.75 0.76
CA TRP A 60 -5.88 9.39 1.06
C TRP A 60 -5.05 10.60 1.49
N LEU A 61 -5.07 11.68 0.70
CA LEU A 61 -4.27 12.88 0.98
C LEU A 61 -4.66 13.57 2.28
N ASN A 62 -5.96 13.69 2.56
CA ASN A 62 -6.45 14.55 3.63
C ASN A 62 -6.73 13.82 4.94
N HIS A 63 -7.00 12.51 4.91
CA HIS A 63 -7.39 11.75 6.11
C HIS A 63 -6.45 10.58 6.39
N LEU A 64 -6.27 9.68 5.42
CA LEU A 64 -5.57 8.41 5.68
C LEU A 64 -4.05 8.63 5.81
N MET A 65 -3.44 9.43 4.94
CA MET A 65 -2.00 9.69 4.98
C MET A 65 -1.59 10.40 6.29
N PRO A 66 -2.23 11.51 6.73
CA PRO A 66 -1.91 12.10 8.03
C PRO A 66 -2.08 11.12 9.19
N HIS A 67 -3.15 10.31 9.16
CA HIS A 67 -3.40 9.30 10.19
C HIS A 67 -2.29 8.25 10.27
N VAL A 68 -1.87 7.71 9.13
CA VAL A 68 -0.85 6.67 9.01
C VAL A 68 0.53 7.22 9.36
N LEU A 69 0.90 8.39 8.86
CA LEU A 69 2.20 9.03 9.10
C LEU A 69 2.38 9.47 10.56
N ALA A 70 1.30 9.78 11.28
CA ALA A 70 1.34 10.11 12.69
C ALA A 70 1.67 8.90 13.60
N ARG A 71 1.68 7.67 13.07
CA ARG A 71 1.94 6.48 13.86
C ARG A 71 3.43 6.21 14.02
N VAL A 72 3.82 5.80 15.22
CA VAL A 72 5.20 5.43 15.57
C VAL A 72 5.43 3.95 15.29
N ASN A 73 6.35 3.67 14.36
CA ASN A 73 6.78 2.30 14.03
C ASN A 73 7.41 1.63 15.26
N ARG A 74 7.16 0.33 15.43
CA ARG A 74 7.55 -0.54 16.56
C ARG A 74 6.95 -0.15 17.92
N VAL A 75 6.02 0.81 17.96
CA VAL A 75 5.25 1.14 19.18
C VAL A 75 3.76 0.94 18.95
N GLN A 76 3.24 1.41 17.81
CA GLN A 76 1.82 1.26 17.46
C GLN A 76 1.61 0.21 16.36
N TYR A 77 2.60 -0.01 15.50
CA TYR A 77 2.55 -0.96 14.41
C TYR A 77 3.95 -1.45 14.03
N GLY A 78 4.04 -2.56 13.31
CA GLY A 78 5.28 -3.06 12.72
C GLY A 78 5.10 -4.44 12.10
N LEU A 79 6.19 -5.08 11.65
CA LEU A 79 6.15 -6.43 11.11
C LEU A 79 6.39 -7.47 12.22
N LEU A 80 5.91 -8.69 12.00
CA LEU A 80 6.29 -9.83 12.84
C LEU A 80 7.71 -10.29 12.50
N GLY A 81 8.63 -10.12 13.45
CA GLY A 81 10.00 -10.63 13.33
C GLY A 81 10.07 -12.17 13.35
N PRO A 82 11.21 -12.76 12.94
CA PRO A 82 11.41 -14.21 12.94
C PRO A 82 11.17 -14.85 14.31
N ASP A 83 11.65 -14.22 15.38
CA ASP A 83 11.49 -14.69 16.75
C ASP A 83 10.02 -14.78 17.16
N HIS A 84 9.21 -13.80 16.76
CA HIS A 84 7.77 -13.78 17.08
C HIS A 84 7.04 -14.89 16.34
N LEU A 85 7.38 -15.11 15.07
CA LEU A 85 6.82 -16.19 14.27
C LEU A 85 7.23 -17.57 14.80
N GLN A 86 8.45 -17.70 15.34
CA GLN A 86 8.93 -18.93 15.95
C GLN A 86 8.25 -19.21 17.29
N ARG A 87 8.12 -18.19 18.16
CA ARG A 87 7.44 -18.31 19.45
C ARG A 87 5.98 -18.72 19.30
N GLN A 88 5.23 -18.11 18.38
CA GLN A 88 3.85 -18.50 18.12
C GLN A 88 3.75 -19.99 17.73
N ARG A 89 4.62 -20.48 16.84
CA ARG A 89 4.65 -21.90 16.46
C ARG A 89 4.90 -22.84 17.63
N THR A 90 5.76 -22.44 18.58
CA THR A 90 6.07 -23.25 19.76
C THR A 90 4.98 -23.20 20.83
N GLU A 91 4.34 -22.04 21.01
CA GLU A 91 3.27 -21.83 22.00
C GLU A 91 1.99 -22.57 21.62
N ASP A 92 1.66 -22.65 20.33
CA ASP A 92 0.50 -23.39 19.81
C ASP A 92 0.73 -24.92 19.79
N GLY A 93 1.73 -25.44 20.51
CA GLY A 93 2.05 -26.87 20.60
C GLY A 93 2.40 -27.52 19.27
N GLY A 94 2.73 -26.73 18.24
CA GLY A 94 2.95 -27.18 16.87
C GLY A 94 1.70 -27.72 16.15
N LEU A 95 0.50 -27.54 16.74
CA LEU A 95 -0.75 -28.16 16.26
C LEU A 95 -1.66 -27.20 15.49
N ASP A 96 -1.37 -25.89 15.45
CA ASP A 96 -2.11 -24.92 14.64
C ASP A 96 -1.36 -24.49 13.37
N PRO A 97 -2.06 -24.12 12.29
CA PRO A 97 -1.42 -23.57 11.11
C PRO A 97 -0.65 -22.30 11.50
N PRO A 98 0.53 -22.05 10.89
CA PRO A 98 1.28 -20.82 11.14
C PRO A 98 0.35 -19.62 10.95
N ALA A 99 0.55 -18.58 11.76
CA ALA A 99 -0.19 -17.32 11.71
C ALA A 99 -0.68 -16.96 10.29
N PRO A 100 -1.92 -16.46 10.11
CA PRO A 100 -2.48 -16.18 8.80
C PRO A 100 -1.50 -15.44 7.89
N ARG A 101 -1.53 -15.75 6.58
CA ARG A 101 -0.58 -15.15 5.63
C ARG A 101 -0.63 -13.62 5.67
N SER A 102 -1.82 -13.04 5.84
CA SER A 102 -2.02 -11.60 6.06
C SER A 102 -1.21 -11.11 7.25
N ARG A 103 -1.39 -11.72 8.43
CA ARG A 103 -0.66 -11.39 9.66
C ARG A 103 0.86 -11.50 9.51
N ARG A 104 1.32 -12.48 8.73
CA ARG A 104 2.76 -12.63 8.45
C ARG A 104 3.29 -11.54 7.55
N LEU A 105 2.55 -11.12 6.52
CA LEU A 105 3.07 -10.22 5.48
C LEU A 105 2.70 -8.74 5.68
N LEU A 106 1.68 -8.43 6.46
CA LEU A 106 1.17 -7.08 6.67
C LEU A 106 1.58 -6.55 8.04
N ALA A 107 1.51 -5.23 8.21
CA ALA A 107 1.74 -4.61 9.52
C ALA A 107 0.71 -5.09 10.55
N VAL A 108 1.17 -5.38 11.76
CA VAL A 108 0.34 -5.76 12.90
C VAL A 108 0.34 -4.64 13.95
N PRO A 109 -0.71 -4.51 14.77
CA PRO A 109 -0.73 -3.59 15.90
C PRO A 109 0.26 -4.00 16.99
N PHE A 110 0.87 -3.01 17.64
CA PHE A 110 1.75 -3.22 18.79
C PHE A 110 1.07 -2.72 20.07
N VAL A 111 1.22 -3.47 21.16
CA VAL A 111 0.68 -3.11 22.48
C VAL A 111 1.68 -2.34 23.32
N GLY A 112 2.95 -2.35 22.90
CA GLY A 112 4.05 -1.62 23.53
C GLY A 112 5.25 -1.60 22.60
N LYS A 113 6.33 -0.98 23.06
CA LYS A 113 7.58 -0.93 22.30
C LYS A 113 8.08 -2.36 22.01
N ASP A 114 8.24 -2.68 20.74
CA ASP A 114 8.73 -3.97 20.24
C ASP A 114 7.85 -5.19 20.57
N VAL A 115 6.63 -4.96 21.08
CA VAL A 115 5.70 -6.02 21.47
C VAL A 115 4.47 -6.00 20.55
N PRO A 116 4.40 -6.89 19.54
CA PRO A 116 3.20 -7.01 18.71
C PRO A 116 2.04 -7.54 19.56
N SER A 117 0.83 -7.15 19.21
CA SER A 117 -0.36 -7.83 19.73
C SER A 117 -0.34 -9.31 19.33
N ALA A 118 -0.90 -10.19 20.16
CA ALA A 118 -0.96 -11.62 19.88
C ALA A 118 -1.82 -11.92 18.64
N ALA A 119 -3.00 -11.30 18.56
CA ALA A 119 -4.02 -11.62 17.55
C ALA A 119 -4.70 -10.39 16.90
N SER A 120 -4.45 -9.16 17.37
CA SER A 120 -5.14 -7.98 16.80
C SER A 120 -4.69 -7.68 15.37
N GLU A 121 -5.60 -7.14 14.57
CA GLU A 121 -5.37 -6.66 13.21
C GLU A 121 -6.01 -5.27 13.02
N PHE A 122 -5.58 -4.53 12.00
CA PHE A 122 -6.20 -3.24 11.67
C PHE A 122 -7.47 -3.45 10.86
N SER A 123 -8.58 -2.85 11.28
CA SER A 123 -9.88 -3.03 10.63
C SER A 123 -10.02 -2.32 9.28
N HIS A 124 -9.32 -1.19 9.09
CA HIS A 124 -9.42 -0.40 7.86
C HIS A 124 -8.34 -0.83 6.87
N PRO A 125 -8.69 -1.35 5.68
CA PRO A 125 -7.73 -1.91 4.73
C PRO A 125 -6.74 -0.86 4.22
N ASP A 126 -7.19 0.37 3.94
CA ASP A 126 -6.28 1.42 3.45
C ASP A 126 -5.26 1.87 4.51
N VAL A 127 -5.67 1.94 5.78
CA VAL A 127 -4.74 2.21 6.90
C VAL A 127 -3.74 1.06 7.03
N LEU A 128 -4.20 -0.20 6.93
CA LEU A 128 -3.34 -1.37 6.95
C LEU A 128 -2.31 -1.36 5.82
N ILE A 129 -2.72 -1.01 4.60
CA ILE A 129 -1.83 -0.87 3.44
C ILE A 129 -0.78 0.21 3.71
N GLY A 130 -1.21 1.39 4.17
CA GLY A 130 -0.31 2.50 4.47
C GLY A 130 0.73 2.14 5.54
N LEU A 131 0.27 1.56 6.66
CA LEU A 131 1.17 1.12 7.73
C LEU A 131 2.09 -0.01 7.29
N THR A 132 1.63 -0.92 6.42
CA THR A 132 2.46 -1.99 5.85
C THR A 132 3.58 -1.42 5.00
N VAL A 133 3.28 -0.46 4.12
CA VAL A 133 4.29 0.22 3.30
C VAL A 133 5.33 0.91 4.19
N LEU A 134 4.89 1.62 5.23
CA LEU A 134 5.81 2.26 6.18
C LEU A 134 6.64 1.25 6.97
N ALA A 135 6.04 0.13 7.40
CA ALA A 135 6.73 -0.89 8.16
C ALA A 135 7.88 -1.50 7.34
N TYR A 136 7.64 -1.90 6.09
CA TYR A 136 8.72 -2.35 5.20
C TYR A 136 9.72 -1.25 4.87
N ARG A 137 9.30 0.02 4.83
CA ARG A 137 10.20 1.15 4.57
C ARG A 137 11.17 1.41 5.72
N TYR A 138 10.76 1.15 6.96
CA TYR A 138 11.57 1.36 8.16
C TYR A 138 12.31 0.11 8.63
N GLU A 139 11.66 -1.05 8.58
CA GLU A 139 12.19 -2.32 9.08
C GLU A 139 12.93 -3.13 8.00
N GLY A 140 12.67 -2.82 6.72
CA GLY A 140 13.19 -3.59 5.59
C GLY A 140 12.40 -4.87 5.33
N LEU A 141 12.79 -5.60 4.29
CA LEU A 141 12.28 -6.94 4.01
C LEU A 141 12.96 -7.95 4.95
N ARG A 142 12.19 -8.90 5.48
CA ARG A 142 12.77 -10.05 6.18
C ARG A 142 13.41 -10.99 5.17
N GLU A 143 14.43 -11.72 5.60
CA GLU A 143 15.11 -12.71 4.75
C GLU A 143 14.12 -13.72 4.14
N SER A 144 13.15 -14.19 4.94
CA SER A 144 12.11 -15.10 4.49
C SER A 144 11.22 -14.50 3.38
N ASP A 145 10.92 -13.21 3.46
CA ASP A 145 10.13 -12.50 2.44
C ASP A 145 10.94 -12.34 1.15
N LEU A 146 12.21 -11.95 1.27
CA LEU A 146 13.11 -11.81 0.13
C LEU A 146 13.28 -13.14 -0.62
N LEU A 147 13.54 -14.22 0.11
CA LEU A 147 13.63 -15.57 -0.47
C LEU A 147 12.34 -15.96 -1.19
N GLN A 148 11.18 -15.59 -0.64
CA GLN A 148 9.90 -15.87 -1.28
C GLN A 148 9.73 -15.08 -2.59
N VAL A 149 10.15 -13.81 -2.61
CA VAL A 149 10.12 -12.96 -3.81
C VAL A 149 11.04 -13.53 -4.89
N VAL A 150 12.26 -13.93 -4.53
CA VAL A 150 13.22 -14.54 -5.47
C VAL A 150 12.71 -15.87 -6.01
N ARG A 151 12.14 -16.74 -5.16
CA ARG A 151 11.51 -17.99 -5.62
C ARG A 151 10.38 -17.73 -6.61
N ASN A 152 9.50 -16.78 -6.31
CA ASN A 152 8.43 -16.43 -7.23
C ASN A 152 8.96 -15.87 -8.57
N LEU A 153 10.05 -15.11 -8.53
CA LEU A 153 10.70 -14.61 -9.74
C LEU A 153 11.31 -15.76 -10.58
N GLN A 154 11.92 -16.75 -9.93
CA GLN A 154 12.43 -17.95 -10.59
C GLN A 154 11.31 -18.79 -11.22
N GLU A 155 10.20 -19.00 -10.51
CA GLU A 155 9.02 -19.71 -11.04
C GLU A 155 8.46 -19.01 -12.28
N ARG A 156 8.31 -17.69 -12.23
CA ARG A 156 7.88 -16.87 -13.38
C ARG A 156 8.86 -16.99 -14.54
N LEU A 157 10.15 -16.93 -14.26
CA LEU A 157 11.19 -17.05 -15.27
C LEU A 157 11.13 -18.40 -16.00
N GLN A 158 10.84 -19.48 -15.28
CA GLN A 158 10.68 -20.82 -15.84
C GLN A 158 9.41 -20.94 -16.70
N GLY A 159 8.32 -20.31 -16.28
CA GLY A 159 7.03 -20.33 -17.00
C GLY A 159 6.97 -19.40 -18.23
N GLU A 160 7.77 -18.35 -18.27
CA GLU A 160 7.81 -17.40 -19.39
C GLU A 160 8.47 -18.01 -20.64
N GLN A 161 7.87 -17.79 -21.81
CA GLN A 161 8.37 -18.30 -23.09
C GLN A 161 9.38 -17.35 -23.74
N GLY A 162 10.17 -17.89 -24.67
CA GLY A 162 11.16 -17.14 -25.45
C GLY A 162 12.57 -17.11 -24.84
N PRO A 163 13.50 -16.34 -25.44
CA PRO A 163 14.91 -16.29 -25.02
C PRO A 163 15.06 -15.79 -23.59
N TYR A 164 15.86 -16.47 -22.77
CA TYR A 164 16.03 -16.21 -21.33
C TYR A 164 16.23 -14.72 -21.00
N HIS A 165 17.18 -14.05 -21.65
CA HIS A 165 17.50 -12.64 -21.40
C HIS A 165 16.40 -11.63 -21.81
N LYS A 166 15.40 -12.07 -22.59
CA LYS A 166 14.27 -11.22 -23.02
C LYS A 166 13.03 -11.39 -22.14
N ARG A 167 12.99 -12.43 -21.31
CA ARG A 167 11.89 -12.72 -20.37
C ARG A 167 11.73 -11.58 -19.39
N ALA A 168 10.48 -11.26 -19.04
CA ALA A 168 10.16 -10.18 -18.12
C ALA A 168 10.77 -10.42 -16.74
N ALA A 169 10.70 -11.65 -16.23
CA ALA A 169 11.32 -12.02 -14.96
C ALA A 169 12.86 -11.83 -14.96
N ALA A 170 13.53 -12.15 -16.07
CA ALA A 170 14.97 -11.94 -16.20
C ALA A 170 15.33 -10.46 -16.21
N LYS A 171 14.56 -9.63 -16.93
CA LYS A 171 14.76 -8.17 -16.95
C LYS A 171 14.55 -7.54 -15.57
N VAL A 172 13.57 -8.03 -14.81
CA VAL A 172 13.32 -7.59 -13.43
C VAL A 172 14.51 -7.94 -12.54
N TYR A 173 15.02 -9.18 -12.61
CA TYR A 173 16.19 -9.59 -11.82
C TYR A 173 17.44 -8.75 -12.11
N VAL A 174 17.70 -8.45 -13.40
CA VAL A 174 18.86 -7.65 -13.81
C VAL A 174 18.72 -6.17 -13.43
N GLY A 175 17.49 -5.67 -13.29
CA GLY A 175 17.23 -4.29 -12.90
C GLY A 175 17.24 -4.03 -11.39
N TRP A 176 17.40 -5.06 -10.57
CA TRP A 176 17.56 -4.96 -9.11
C TRP A 176 19.03 -4.81 -8.74
#